data_AF-A0A7Y5VPU3-F1
#
_entry.id   AF-A0A7Y5VPU3-F1
#
_cell.length_a   1.000
_cell.length_b   1.000
_cell.length_c   1.000
_cell.angle_alpha   90.00
_cell.angle_beta   90.00
_cell.angle_gamma   90.00
#
_symmetry.space_group_name_H-M   'P 1'
#
loop_
_entity.id
_entity.type
_entity.pdbx_description
1 polymer ?
#
loop_
_entity_poly.entity_id
_entity_poly.type
_entity_poly.pdbx_seq_one_letter_code
_entity_poly.pdbx_strand_id
1 'polypeptide(L)'
;EGLLGAAEYFLTCSNIPTGGEIHSFCMCPGGVIIPAVHSEGELNTNGMSFSLRNHKYGNAGLVATFEPAEYGSDAGPLSGVRFQQYWEQLAYKTGGGDFVCPAQPADDFVYERSKSRELEGSYPRGRRYTDLATILPEKLVKGLRHALPVFDRSMPGFASGFGTLHAVETRCSSPVRITRNPETRESLNVKGLYPAGEGAGYAGGIVSAALDGIHSAAAIIGRFAPVV
;
A
#
# COMPACT_ATOMS: atom_id res chain seq x y z
N GLU A 1 -2.43 33.71 4.92
CA GLU A 1 -2.48 32.27 5.22
C GLU A 1 -1.80 31.52 4.06
N GLY A 2 -1.01 30.48 4.31
CA GLY A 2 -0.40 29.67 3.22
C GLY A 2 1.13 29.49 3.21
N LEU A 3 1.86 29.94 4.24
CA LEU A 3 3.34 29.83 4.25
C LEU A 3 3.86 28.39 4.38
N LEU A 4 3.08 27.48 4.98
CA LEU A 4 3.52 26.11 5.32
C LEU A 4 2.92 25.02 4.43
N GLY A 5 1.98 25.38 3.53
CA GLY A 5 1.25 24.41 2.71
C GLY A 5 0.28 23.52 3.50
N ALA A 6 -0.17 22.43 2.86
CA ALA A 6 -1.03 21.42 3.49
C ALA A 6 -0.22 20.53 4.44
N ALA A 7 -0.73 20.33 5.66
CA ALA A 7 -0.04 19.60 6.71
C ALA A 7 0.17 18.11 6.36
N GLU A 8 1.27 17.56 6.85
CA GLU A 8 1.68 16.18 6.62
C GLU A 8 1.84 15.43 7.94
N TYR A 9 1.79 14.09 7.90
CA TYR A 9 2.07 13.25 9.06
C TYR A 9 2.77 11.94 8.68
N PHE A 10 3.46 11.38 9.65
CA PHE A 10 4.02 10.04 9.63
C PHE A 10 3.73 9.39 10.98
N LEU A 11 3.05 8.26 10.96
CA LEU A 11 2.59 7.56 12.15
C LEU A 11 3.07 6.10 12.10
N THR A 12 3.64 5.63 13.20
CA THR A 12 4.05 4.24 13.38
C THR A 12 3.61 3.76 14.75
N CYS A 13 2.98 2.59 14.80
CA CYS A 13 2.64 1.87 16.01
C CYS A 13 3.37 0.52 15.97
N SER A 14 4.49 0.43 16.68
CA SER A 14 5.18 -0.84 16.95
C SER A 14 4.45 -1.63 18.05
N ASN A 15 4.87 -2.88 18.28
CA ASN A 15 4.34 -3.76 19.34
C ASN A 15 2.85 -4.11 19.18
N ILE A 16 2.38 -4.30 17.94
CA ILE A 16 1.02 -4.80 17.74
C ILE A 16 0.89 -6.22 18.30
N PRO A 17 -0.30 -6.64 18.79
CA PRO A 17 -0.49 -7.93 19.46
C PRO A 17 -0.08 -9.15 18.64
N THR A 18 -0.05 -9.03 17.32
CA THR A 18 0.31 -10.08 16.35
C THR A 18 1.78 -10.03 15.92
N GLY A 19 2.59 -9.15 16.51
CA GLY A 19 3.96 -8.91 16.10
C GLY A 19 4.06 -8.01 14.85
N GLY A 20 5.13 -7.21 14.81
CA GLY A 20 5.38 -6.22 13.77
C GLY A 20 4.88 -4.82 14.14
N GLU A 21 4.51 -4.05 13.11
CA GLU A 21 4.07 -2.67 13.24
C GLU A 21 2.98 -2.33 12.22
N ILE A 22 2.19 -1.31 12.55
CA ILE A 22 1.36 -0.59 11.58
C ILE A 22 1.98 0.77 11.37
N HIS A 23 2.16 1.18 10.12
CA HIS A 23 2.62 2.52 9.79
C HIS A 23 1.80 3.15 8.67
N SER A 24 1.81 4.49 8.65
CA SER A 24 1.27 5.28 7.54
C SER A 24 2.23 5.25 6.36
N PHE A 25 1.72 4.98 5.17
CA PHE A 25 2.45 4.91 3.91
C PHE A 25 1.83 5.85 2.88
N CYS A 26 2.66 6.48 2.04
CA CYS A 26 2.24 7.36 0.95
C CYS A 26 1.19 8.41 1.40
N MET A 27 1.48 9.15 2.47
CA MET A 27 0.56 10.17 2.97
C MET A 27 0.41 11.30 1.92
N CYS A 28 -0.82 11.52 1.49
CA CYS A 28 -1.24 12.44 0.44
C CYS A 28 -2.06 13.58 1.06
N PRO A 29 -1.43 14.73 1.37
CA PRO A 29 -2.11 15.86 1.97
C PRO A 29 -3.04 16.53 0.94
N GLY A 30 -4.27 16.83 1.36
CA GLY A 30 -5.29 17.40 0.48
C GLY A 30 -5.45 16.62 -0.84
N GLY A 31 -5.49 15.30 -0.73
CA GLY A 31 -5.47 14.35 -1.83
C GLY A 31 -6.76 13.53 -1.99
N VAL A 32 -6.67 12.54 -2.87
CA VAL A 32 -7.74 11.61 -3.20
C VAL A 32 -7.24 10.17 -3.15
N ILE A 33 -8.11 9.25 -2.75
CA ILE A 33 -7.89 7.82 -2.89
C ILE A 33 -8.25 7.43 -4.33
N ILE A 34 -7.37 6.70 -5.00
CA ILE A 34 -7.54 6.30 -6.40
C ILE A 34 -7.68 4.78 -6.56
N PRO A 35 -8.43 4.31 -7.56
CA PRO A 35 -8.35 2.92 -8.00
C PRO A 35 -6.99 2.65 -8.65
N ALA A 36 -6.16 1.82 -8.03
CA ALA A 36 -4.87 1.36 -8.55
C ALA A 36 -4.99 -0.06 -9.11
N VAL A 37 -5.93 -0.22 -10.04
CA VAL A 37 -6.32 -1.50 -10.66
C VAL A 37 -5.52 -1.74 -11.94
N HIS A 38 -5.09 -2.99 -12.15
CA HIS A 38 -4.45 -3.42 -13.41
C HIS A 38 -5.12 -4.64 -14.07
N SER A 39 -6.03 -5.31 -13.37
CA SER A 39 -6.70 -6.54 -13.81
C SER A 39 -8.20 -6.47 -13.53
N GLU A 40 -8.99 -7.07 -14.40
CA GLU A 40 -10.42 -7.25 -14.18
C GLU A 40 -10.66 -8.20 -12.99
N GLY A 41 -11.70 -7.93 -12.20
CA GLY A 41 -12.03 -8.75 -11.03
C GLY A 41 -11.16 -8.50 -9.79
N GLU A 42 -10.21 -7.57 -9.86
CA GLU A 42 -9.31 -7.19 -8.77
C GLU A 42 -9.52 -5.72 -8.37
N LEU A 43 -9.49 -5.44 -7.08
CA LEU A 43 -9.57 -4.08 -6.55
C LEU A 43 -8.35 -3.80 -5.66
N ASN A 44 -7.61 -2.75 -6.00
CA ASN A 44 -6.55 -2.19 -5.17
C ASN A 44 -6.69 -0.66 -5.15
N THR A 45 -6.36 -0.03 -4.02
CA THR A 45 -6.33 1.41 -3.85
C THR A 45 -4.91 1.96 -3.91
N ASN A 46 -4.78 3.29 -4.02
CA ASN A 46 -3.59 4.07 -3.66
C ASN A 46 -4.01 5.50 -3.33
N GLY A 47 -3.05 6.35 -2.96
CA GLY A 47 -3.23 7.78 -2.73
C GLY A 47 -2.58 8.64 -3.82
N MET A 48 -3.18 9.79 -4.10
CA MET A 48 -2.49 10.86 -4.82
C MET A 48 -2.92 12.24 -4.32
N SER A 49 -2.08 13.24 -4.55
CA SER A 49 -2.46 14.66 -4.42
C SER A 49 -2.15 15.40 -5.71
N PHE A 50 -3.03 16.34 -6.08
CA PHE A 50 -2.70 17.35 -7.09
C PHE A 50 -1.68 18.34 -6.52
N SER A 51 -1.00 19.09 -7.39
CA SER A 51 0.03 20.05 -6.98
C SER A 51 -0.45 21.06 -5.92
N LEU A 52 -1.72 21.50 -5.99
CA LEU A 52 -2.30 22.44 -5.04
C LEU A 52 -2.59 21.84 -3.66
N ARG A 53 -2.69 20.51 -3.53
CA ARG A 53 -2.96 19.80 -2.26
C ARG A 53 -4.14 20.39 -1.48
N ASN A 54 -5.21 20.74 -2.20
CA ASN A 54 -6.35 21.50 -1.67
C ASN A 54 -7.66 20.71 -1.68
N HIS A 55 -7.61 19.38 -1.82
CA HIS A 55 -8.80 18.54 -1.69
C HIS A 55 -9.29 18.51 -0.23
N LYS A 56 -10.59 18.26 -0.01
CA LYS A 56 -11.23 18.22 1.32
C LYS A 56 -10.57 17.20 2.27
N TYR A 57 -10.01 16.12 1.73
CA TYR A 57 -9.49 14.99 2.50
C TYR A 57 -7.97 14.88 2.38
N GLY A 58 -7.30 14.46 3.46
CA GLY A 58 -5.98 13.83 3.40
C GLY A 58 -6.14 12.31 3.44
N ASN A 59 -5.22 11.55 2.85
CA ASN A 59 -5.26 10.09 2.90
C ASN A 59 -3.85 9.51 3.06
N ALA A 60 -3.75 8.29 3.57
CA ALA A 60 -2.53 7.49 3.63
C ALA A 60 -2.94 6.02 3.66
N GLY A 61 -2.07 5.14 3.15
CA GLY A 61 -2.17 3.71 3.42
C GLY A 61 -1.82 3.44 4.88
N LEU A 62 -2.58 2.58 5.56
CA LEU A 62 -2.22 2.04 6.87
C LEU A 62 -1.87 0.57 6.70
N VAL A 63 -0.58 0.25 6.76
CA VAL A 63 -0.05 -1.00 6.22
C VAL A 63 0.72 -1.79 7.27
N ALA A 64 0.80 -3.10 7.05
CA ALA A 64 1.59 -4.02 7.85
C ALA A 64 2.51 -4.83 6.91
N THR A 65 3.73 -5.12 7.35
CA THR A 65 4.62 -6.04 6.64
C THR A 65 4.22 -7.48 6.91
N PHE A 66 4.16 -8.29 5.85
CA PHE A 66 3.97 -9.73 5.94
C PHE A 66 5.24 -10.45 5.48
N GLU A 67 5.70 -11.39 6.30
CA GLU A 67 6.82 -12.28 5.99
C GLU A 67 6.37 -13.46 5.13
N PRO A 68 7.25 -14.07 4.33
CA PRO A 68 6.92 -15.22 3.48
C PRO A 68 6.22 -16.39 4.18
N ALA A 69 6.54 -16.63 5.46
CA ALA A 69 5.89 -17.66 6.27
C ALA A 69 4.41 -17.36 6.54
N GLU A 70 3.99 -16.10 6.50
CA GLU A 70 2.62 -15.67 6.83
C GLU A 70 1.66 -15.78 5.65
N TYR A 71 2.17 -15.89 4.42
CA TYR A 71 1.36 -16.02 3.21
C TYR A 71 1.66 -17.29 2.39
N GLY A 72 2.36 -18.26 2.97
CA GLY A 72 2.56 -19.59 2.37
C GLY A 72 3.60 -19.60 1.25
N SER A 73 4.87 -19.39 1.58
CA SER A 73 6.01 -19.49 0.66
C SER A 73 6.15 -20.83 -0.06
N ASP A 74 5.48 -21.88 0.40
CA ASP A 74 5.58 -23.24 -0.15
C ASP A 74 5.06 -23.35 -1.59
N ALA A 75 4.20 -22.43 -2.04
CA ALA A 75 3.70 -22.36 -3.41
C ALA A 75 4.68 -21.68 -4.40
N GLY A 76 5.91 -21.40 -3.96
CA GLY A 76 7.02 -20.89 -4.76
C GLY A 76 7.17 -19.36 -4.74
N PRO A 77 8.07 -18.82 -5.58
CA PRO A 77 8.44 -17.40 -5.55
C PRO A 77 7.28 -16.40 -5.77
N LEU A 78 6.16 -16.86 -6.32
CA LEU A 78 4.98 -16.03 -6.61
C LEU A 78 3.92 -16.09 -5.49
N SER A 79 4.20 -16.71 -4.35
CA SER A 79 3.23 -16.77 -3.23
C SER A 79 2.77 -15.39 -2.78
N GLY A 80 3.67 -14.40 -2.70
CA GLY A 80 3.30 -13.03 -2.34
C GLY A 80 2.36 -12.37 -3.36
N VAL A 81 2.55 -12.65 -4.66
CA VAL A 81 1.66 -12.17 -5.72
C VAL A 81 0.26 -12.76 -5.53
N ARG A 82 0.17 -14.08 -5.31
CA ARG A 82 -1.12 -14.76 -5.08
C ARG A 82 -1.82 -14.27 -3.82
N PHE A 83 -1.06 -13.95 -2.78
CA PHE A 83 -1.59 -13.37 -1.55
C PHE A 83 -2.21 -11.99 -1.81
N GLN A 84 -1.54 -11.11 -2.56
CA GLN A 84 -2.10 -9.82 -2.96
C GLN A 84 -3.38 -10.02 -3.79
N GLN A 85 -3.34 -10.85 -4.83
CA GLN A 85 -4.49 -11.13 -5.71
C GLN A 85 -5.70 -11.65 -4.94
N TYR A 86 -5.49 -12.55 -3.97
CA TYR A 86 -6.58 -13.08 -3.14
C TYR A 86 -7.36 -11.96 -2.44
N TRP A 87 -6.65 -11.04 -1.77
CA TRP A 87 -7.30 -9.93 -1.05
C TRP A 87 -7.91 -8.90 -2.00
N GLU A 88 -7.28 -8.64 -3.14
CA GLU A 88 -7.81 -7.73 -4.17
C GLU A 88 -9.10 -8.27 -4.80
N GLN A 89 -9.17 -9.58 -5.08
CA GLN A 89 -10.36 -10.24 -5.61
C GLN A 89 -11.48 -10.29 -4.57
N LEU A 90 -11.14 -10.54 -3.30
CA LEU A 90 -12.10 -10.51 -2.21
C LEU A 90 -12.68 -9.11 -2.00
N ALA A 91 -11.84 -8.08 -2.07
CA ALA A 91 -12.28 -6.68 -1.99
C ALA A 91 -13.19 -6.31 -3.17
N TYR A 92 -12.83 -6.68 -4.41
CA TYR A 92 -13.66 -6.46 -5.59
C TYR A 92 -15.03 -7.13 -5.47
N LYS A 93 -15.06 -8.41 -5.09
CA LYS A 93 -16.30 -9.17 -4.89
C LYS A 93 -17.18 -8.56 -3.81
N THR A 94 -16.58 -8.16 -2.69
CA THR A 94 -17.32 -7.61 -1.55
C THR A 94 -17.84 -6.20 -1.83
N GLY A 95 -17.12 -5.44 -2.66
CA GLY A 95 -17.60 -4.16 -3.21
C GLY A 95 -18.84 -4.30 -4.11
N GLY A 96 -19.11 -5.51 -4.62
CA GLY A 96 -20.21 -5.80 -5.52
C GLY A 96 -19.86 -5.64 -7.00
N GLY A 97 -18.56 -5.59 -7.34
CA GLY A 97 -18.08 -5.32 -8.70
C GLY A 97 -17.98 -3.83 -9.02
N ASP A 98 -17.81 -3.51 -10.31
CA ASP A 98 -17.69 -2.14 -10.85
C ASP A 98 -16.59 -1.27 -10.20
N PHE A 99 -15.64 -1.90 -9.49
CA PHE A 99 -14.61 -1.23 -8.70
C PHE A 99 -15.18 -0.33 -7.59
N VAL A 100 -16.35 -0.65 -7.04
CA VAL A 100 -16.84 -0.01 -5.81
C VAL A 100 -15.96 -0.44 -4.64
N CYS A 101 -15.50 0.53 -3.83
CA CYS A 101 -14.55 0.26 -2.75
C CYS A 101 -15.25 -0.16 -1.45
N PRO A 102 -14.93 -1.33 -0.86
CA PRO A 102 -15.32 -1.66 0.50
C PRO A 102 -14.74 -0.65 1.48
N ALA A 103 -15.57 -0.11 2.35
CA ALA A 103 -15.15 0.91 3.29
C ALA A 103 -15.92 0.84 4.61
N GLN A 104 -15.30 1.34 5.67
CA GLN A 104 -15.87 1.37 7.02
C GLN A 104 -15.34 2.59 7.79
N PRO A 105 -16.18 3.29 8.56
CA PRO A 105 -15.72 4.35 9.45
C PRO A 105 -14.71 3.80 10.47
N ALA A 106 -13.68 4.59 10.80
CA ALA A 106 -12.58 4.14 11.65
C ALA A 106 -13.06 3.78 13.07
N ASP A 107 -14.01 4.54 13.61
CA ASP A 107 -14.63 4.27 14.91
C ASP A 107 -15.44 2.96 14.91
N ASP A 108 -16.23 2.71 13.86
CA ASP A 108 -16.98 1.47 13.69
C ASP A 108 -16.02 0.27 13.61
N PHE A 109 -14.89 0.40 12.92
CA PHE A 109 -13.89 -0.65 12.82
C PHE A 109 -13.21 -0.94 14.18
N VAL A 110 -12.88 0.10 14.95
CA VAL A 110 -12.23 -0.02 16.28
C VAL A 110 -13.19 -0.60 17.33
N TYR A 111 -14.45 -0.13 17.34
CA TYR A 111 -15.46 -0.53 18.33
C TYR A 111 -16.33 -1.71 17.87
N GLU A 112 -15.97 -2.36 16.76
CA GLU A 112 -16.65 -3.54 16.22
C GLU A 112 -18.15 -3.32 15.98
N ARG A 113 -18.49 -2.14 15.44
CA ARG A 113 -19.87 -1.76 15.14
C ARG A 113 -20.16 -2.03 13.66
N SER A 114 -21.32 -2.62 13.41
CA SER A 114 -21.84 -2.87 12.07
C SER A 114 -23.13 -2.09 11.87
N LYS A 115 -23.01 -0.86 11.37
CA LYS A 115 -24.16 -0.01 11.04
C LYS A 115 -24.00 0.55 9.63
N SER A 116 -24.66 -0.09 8.68
CA SER A 116 -24.69 0.38 7.30
C SER A 116 -25.19 1.82 7.22
N ARG A 117 -24.42 2.67 6.54
CA ARG A 117 -24.71 4.09 6.30
C ARG A 117 -23.99 4.55 5.04
N GLU A 118 -24.40 5.71 4.55
CA GLU A 118 -23.65 6.39 3.50
C GLU A 118 -22.25 6.77 4.01
N LEU A 119 -21.25 6.60 3.15
CA LEU A 119 -19.85 6.82 3.48
C LEU A 119 -19.33 8.05 2.75
N GLU A 120 -18.70 8.95 3.51
CA GLU A 120 -17.93 10.06 2.95
C GLU A 120 -16.53 9.61 2.52
N GLY A 121 -15.83 10.45 1.76
CA GLY A 121 -14.47 10.20 1.29
C GLY A 121 -14.23 10.69 -0.14
N SER A 122 -13.02 10.44 -0.63
CA SER A 122 -12.55 10.93 -1.94
C SER A 122 -12.53 9.88 -3.05
N TYR A 123 -12.80 8.60 -2.72
CA TYR A 123 -12.72 7.52 -3.72
C TYR A 123 -13.78 7.70 -4.83
N PRO A 124 -13.40 7.73 -6.11
CA PRO A 124 -14.26 8.24 -7.19
C PRO A 124 -15.30 7.23 -7.71
N ARG A 125 -15.12 5.93 -7.46
CA ARG A 125 -15.97 4.85 -8.01
C ARG A 125 -17.10 4.43 -7.07
N GLY A 126 -17.31 5.19 -5.99
CA GLY A 126 -18.29 4.87 -4.96
C GLY A 126 -17.73 3.93 -3.90
N ARG A 127 -18.42 3.89 -2.76
CA ARG A 127 -18.03 3.12 -1.58
C ARG A 127 -19.18 2.25 -1.13
N ARG A 128 -18.86 1.08 -0.59
CA ARG A 128 -19.84 0.17 -0.01
C ARG A 128 -19.46 -0.11 1.44
N TYR A 129 -20.38 0.17 2.36
CA TYR A 129 -20.21 -0.23 3.75
C TYR A 129 -19.95 -1.73 3.83
N THR A 130 -18.81 -2.09 4.44
CA THR A 130 -18.36 -3.46 4.60
C THR A 130 -17.67 -3.59 5.95
N ASP A 131 -17.91 -4.67 6.68
CA ASP A 131 -17.06 -5.00 7.83
C ASP A 131 -15.68 -5.43 7.33
N LEU A 132 -14.71 -4.51 7.40
CA LEU A 132 -13.38 -4.72 6.84
C LEU A 132 -12.64 -5.87 7.55
N ALA A 133 -13.03 -6.22 8.77
CA ALA A 133 -12.45 -7.37 9.47
C ALA A 133 -12.69 -8.70 8.74
N THR A 134 -13.70 -8.77 7.86
CA THR A 134 -14.04 -9.97 7.09
C THR A 134 -13.25 -10.09 5.77
N ILE A 135 -12.60 -9.01 5.34
CA ILE A 135 -11.91 -8.94 4.03
C ILE A 135 -10.44 -8.48 4.14
N LEU A 136 -9.87 -8.54 5.35
CA LEU A 136 -8.47 -8.22 5.59
C LEU A 136 -7.80 -9.34 6.40
N PRO A 137 -6.47 -9.53 6.26
CA PRO A 137 -5.75 -10.49 7.08
C PRO A 137 -5.89 -10.20 8.58
N GLU A 138 -6.00 -11.25 9.39
CA GLU A 138 -6.17 -11.13 10.85
C GLU A 138 -5.08 -10.28 11.52
N LYS A 139 -3.81 -10.41 11.07
CA LYS A 139 -2.69 -9.58 11.51
C LYS A 139 -2.97 -8.09 11.31
N LEU A 140 -3.45 -7.71 10.13
CA LEU A 140 -3.77 -6.31 9.81
C LEU A 140 -4.97 -5.84 10.62
N VAL A 141 -6.00 -6.67 10.77
CA VAL A 141 -7.20 -6.33 11.56
C VAL A 141 -6.84 -6.04 13.01
N LYS A 142 -6.14 -6.96 13.67
CA LYS A 142 -5.70 -6.81 15.07
C LYS A 142 -4.72 -5.65 15.22
N GLY A 143 -3.80 -5.49 14.25
CA GLY A 143 -2.86 -4.38 14.22
C GLY A 143 -3.56 -3.03 14.14
N LEU A 144 -4.49 -2.85 13.20
CA LEU A 144 -5.24 -1.60 13.03
C LEU A 144 -6.11 -1.27 14.24
N ARG A 145 -6.81 -2.25 14.82
CA ARG A 145 -7.61 -2.04 16.05
C ARG A 145 -6.75 -1.59 17.23
N HIS A 146 -5.50 -2.01 17.29
CA HIS A 146 -4.54 -1.55 18.29
C HIS A 146 -3.96 -0.16 17.95
N ALA A 147 -3.59 0.06 16.69
CA ALA A 147 -2.87 1.25 16.24
C ALA A 147 -3.76 2.50 16.13
N LEU A 148 -5.00 2.37 15.69
CA LEU A 148 -5.91 3.51 15.50
C LEU A 148 -6.13 4.32 16.79
N PRO A 149 -6.42 3.71 17.96
CA PRO A 149 -6.46 4.45 19.24
C PRO A 149 -5.13 5.09 19.64
N VAL A 150 -3.99 4.51 19.25
CA VAL A 150 -2.67 5.09 19.50
C VAL A 150 -2.49 6.36 18.65
N PHE A 151 -2.82 6.26 17.37
CA PHE A 151 -2.77 7.39 16.44
C PHE A 151 -3.72 8.51 16.83
N ASP A 152 -4.92 8.19 17.31
CA ASP A 152 -5.89 9.19 17.79
C ASP A 152 -5.38 9.98 19.00
N ARG A 153 -4.58 9.37 19.88
CA ARG A 153 -3.93 10.10 20.99
C ARG A 153 -2.87 11.09 20.49
N SER A 154 -2.17 10.76 19.40
CA SER A 154 -1.17 11.64 18.79
C SER A 154 -1.80 12.71 17.88
N MET A 155 -2.88 12.37 17.21
CA MET A 155 -3.63 13.23 16.29
C MET A 155 -5.13 13.07 16.56
N PRO A 156 -5.70 13.90 17.45
CA PRO A 156 -7.11 13.78 17.84
C PRO A 156 -8.05 13.80 16.64
N GLY A 157 -8.92 12.79 16.55
CA GLY A 157 -9.88 12.62 15.46
C GLY A 157 -9.43 11.62 14.39
N PHE A 158 -8.19 11.10 14.45
CA PHE A 158 -7.68 10.12 13.49
C PHE A 158 -8.52 8.83 13.46
N ALA A 159 -9.01 8.37 14.60
CA ALA A 159 -9.86 7.17 14.71
C ALA A 159 -11.35 7.51 14.91
N SER A 160 -11.77 8.72 14.55
CA SER A 160 -13.17 9.15 14.68
C SER A 160 -14.04 8.64 13.54
N GLY A 161 -15.37 8.77 13.69
CA GLY A 161 -16.34 8.48 12.63
C GLY A 161 -16.30 9.44 11.43
N PHE A 162 -15.45 10.48 11.46
CA PHE A 162 -15.16 11.31 10.29
C PHE A 162 -14.09 10.68 9.39
N GLY A 163 -13.24 9.80 9.93
CA GLY A 163 -12.28 9.01 9.19
C GLY A 163 -12.94 7.77 8.60
N THR A 164 -12.69 7.49 7.33
CA THR A 164 -13.22 6.29 6.65
C THR A 164 -12.06 5.46 6.10
N LEU A 165 -11.96 4.22 6.56
CA LEU A 165 -11.05 3.21 6.04
C LEU A 165 -11.58 2.69 4.71
N HIS A 166 -10.70 2.58 3.72
CA HIS A 166 -11.01 2.08 2.38
C HIS A 166 -10.11 0.88 2.11
N ALA A 167 -10.67 -0.22 1.63
CA ALA A 167 -9.93 -1.43 1.31
C ALA A 167 -9.85 -1.68 -0.21
N VAL A 168 -8.78 -2.28 -0.74
CA VAL A 168 -7.56 -2.73 -0.05
C VAL A 168 -6.33 -2.08 -0.69
N GLU A 169 -5.31 -1.79 0.12
CA GLU A 169 -3.99 -1.32 -0.31
C GLU A 169 -2.98 -2.48 -0.17
N THR A 170 -2.70 -3.21 -1.25
CA THR A 170 -1.86 -4.43 -1.23
C THR A 170 -0.47 -4.23 -1.82
N ARG A 171 -0.26 -3.20 -2.65
CA ARG A 171 0.93 -3.05 -3.52
C ARG A 171 1.88 -1.96 -3.05
N CYS A 172 2.29 -2.05 -1.79
CA CYS A 172 3.21 -1.08 -1.18
C CYS A 172 4.66 -1.27 -1.63
N SER A 173 5.03 -2.50 -1.99
CA SER A 173 6.34 -2.88 -2.53
C SER A 173 6.22 -4.18 -3.31
N SER A 174 7.28 -4.55 -4.06
CA SER A 174 7.25 -5.78 -4.85
C SER A 174 7.19 -7.03 -3.98
N PRO A 175 6.26 -7.96 -4.26
CA PRO A 175 6.17 -9.25 -3.57
C PRO A 175 7.26 -10.24 -4.02
N VAL A 176 8.12 -9.84 -4.96
CA VAL A 176 9.18 -10.70 -5.52
C VAL A 176 10.52 -9.98 -5.55
N ARG A 177 11.59 -10.77 -5.37
CA ARG A 177 12.97 -10.34 -5.59
C ARG A 177 13.53 -11.08 -6.78
N ILE A 178 13.80 -10.36 -7.87
CA ILE A 178 14.51 -10.95 -9.02
C ILE A 178 16.01 -10.79 -8.76
N THR A 179 16.68 -11.89 -8.42
CA THR A 179 18.07 -11.83 -7.97
C THR A 179 19.01 -11.41 -9.10
N ARG A 180 19.95 -10.51 -8.78
CA ARG A 180 20.98 -10.02 -9.69
C ARG A 180 22.30 -9.90 -8.96
N ASN A 181 23.41 -9.95 -9.70
CA ASN A 181 24.72 -9.68 -9.16
C ASN A 181 24.81 -8.19 -8.75
N PRO A 182 25.29 -7.86 -7.54
CA PRO A 182 25.27 -6.50 -7.03
C PRO A 182 26.13 -5.51 -7.83
N GLU A 183 27.23 -6.00 -8.43
CA GLU A 183 28.19 -5.19 -9.18
C GLU A 183 27.82 -5.08 -10.65
N THR A 184 27.65 -6.23 -11.32
CA THR A 184 27.34 -6.26 -12.77
C THR A 184 25.89 -5.97 -13.07
N ARG A 185 25.00 -6.04 -12.06
CA ARG A 185 23.54 -5.80 -12.15
C ARG A 185 22.80 -6.81 -13.02
N GLU A 186 23.48 -7.81 -13.58
CA GLU A 186 22.93 -8.88 -14.39
C GLU A 186 22.25 -9.94 -13.51
N SER A 187 21.17 -10.53 -13.99
CA SER A 187 20.50 -11.67 -13.35
C SER A 187 21.50 -12.80 -13.07
N LEU A 188 21.31 -13.48 -11.94
CA LEU A 188 22.21 -14.57 -11.53
C LEU A 188 22.16 -15.80 -12.43
N ASN A 189 21.05 -16.00 -13.17
CA ASN A 189 20.82 -17.21 -13.97
C ASN A 189 20.41 -16.95 -15.43
N VAL A 190 20.16 -15.69 -15.83
CA VAL A 190 19.84 -15.33 -17.23
C VAL A 190 20.78 -14.24 -17.71
N LYS A 191 21.68 -14.61 -18.63
CA LYS A 191 22.62 -13.66 -19.24
C LYS A 191 21.88 -12.63 -20.09
N GLY A 192 22.31 -11.37 -20.03
CA GLY A 192 21.71 -10.24 -20.73
C GLY A 192 20.45 -9.67 -20.08
N LEU A 193 19.97 -10.24 -18.97
CA LEU A 193 18.84 -9.73 -18.21
C LEU A 193 19.32 -8.87 -17.04
N TYR A 194 18.76 -7.65 -16.88
CA TYR A 194 19.15 -6.70 -15.84
C TYR A 194 17.92 -6.27 -15.01
N PRO A 195 17.56 -7.02 -13.95
CA PRO A 195 16.46 -6.64 -13.09
C PRO A 195 16.73 -5.30 -12.40
N ALA A 196 15.80 -4.36 -12.42
CA ALA A 196 15.98 -3.03 -11.83
C ALA A 196 14.67 -2.44 -11.30
N GLY A 197 14.79 -1.45 -10.42
CA GLY A 197 13.68 -0.71 -9.85
C GLY A 197 12.83 -1.53 -8.88
N GLU A 198 11.63 -1.01 -8.60
CA GLU A 198 10.72 -1.56 -7.60
C GLU A 198 10.18 -2.93 -8.00
N GLY A 199 9.81 -3.13 -9.28
CA GLY A 199 9.31 -4.42 -9.76
C GLY A 199 10.29 -5.58 -9.52
N ALA A 200 11.59 -5.34 -9.63
CA ALA A 200 12.63 -6.33 -9.31
C ALA A 200 12.95 -6.44 -7.80
N GLY A 201 12.37 -5.54 -6.99
CA GLY A 201 12.51 -5.43 -5.54
C GLY A 201 13.58 -4.44 -5.06
N TYR A 202 14.37 -3.81 -5.94
CA TYR A 202 15.55 -3.01 -5.54
C TYR A 202 15.28 -1.53 -5.24
N ALA A 203 14.01 -1.13 -5.26
CA ALA A 203 13.57 0.21 -4.91
C ALA A 203 12.18 0.17 -4.27
N GLY A 204 11.72 1.31 -3.75
CA GLY A 204 10.41 1.44 -3.09
C GLY A 204 9.83 2.85 -3.20
N GLY A 205 10.12 3.53 -4.32
CA GLY A 205 9.67 4.88 -4.59
C GLY A 205 10.37 5.50 -5.80
N ILE A 206 9.86 6.63 -6.27
CA ILE A 206 10.30 7.28 -7.52
C ILE A 206 11.81 7.54 -7.52
N VAL A 207 12.34 8.16 -6.45
CA VAL A 207 13.76 8.53 -6.36
C VAL A 207 14.66 7.29 -6.29
N SER A 208 14.33 6.31 -5.45
CA SER A 208 15.14 5.09 -5.32
C SER A 208 15.10 4.25 -6.59
N ALA A 209 13.97 4.20 -7.30
CA ALA A 209 13.86 3.50 -8.58
C ALA A 209 14.70 4.19 -9.68
N ALA A 210 14.69 5.53 -9.73
CA ALA A 210 15.52 6.29 -10.66
C ALA A 210 17.02 6.07 -10.39
N LEU A 211 17.45 6.14 -9.12
CA LEU A 211 18.83 5.86 -8.73
C LEU A 211 19.25 4.42 -9.08
N ASP A 212 18.37 3.44 -8.82
CA ASP A 212 18.62 2.04 -9.19
C ASP A 212 18.79 1.86 -10.70
N GLY A 213 17.98 2.58 -11.48
CA GLY A 213 18.07 2.65 -12.94
C GLY A 213 19.40 3.25 -13.42
N ILE A 214 19.81 4.39 -12.86
CA ILE A 214 21.09 5.04 -13.20
C ILE A 214 22.27 4.11 -12.92
N HIS A 215 22.31 3.49 -11.75
CA HIS A 215 23.38 2.57 -11.39
C HIS A 215 23.40 1.32 -12.28
N SER A 216 22.22 0.81 -12.67
CA SER A 216 22.12 -0.33 -13.57
C SER A 216 22.58 0.02 -14.98
N ALA A 217 22.20 1.19 -15.50
CA ALA A 217 22.69 1.70 -16.78
C ALA A 217 24.22 1.89 -16.77
N ALA A 218 24.79 2.46 -15.70
CA ALA A 218 26.24 2.64 -15.58
C ALA A 218 27.01 1.31 -15.61
N ALA A 219 26.51 0.26 -14.93
CA ALA A 219 27.12 -1.07 -14.96
C ALA A 219 27.07 -1.71 -16.35
N ILE A 220 25.93 -1.57 -17.05
CA ILE A 220 25.77 -2.06 -18.43
C ILE A 220 26.75 -1.33 -19.36
N ILE A 221 26.80 0.01 -19.28
CA ILE A 221 27.73 0.82 -20.08
C ILE A 221 29.17 0.40 -19.79
N GLY A 222 29.59 0.27 -18.52
CA GLY A 222 30.94 -0.13 -18.16
C GLY A 222 31.36 -1.50 -18.72
N ARG A 223 30.40 -2.43 -18.89
CA ARG A 223 30.64 -3.76 -19.45
C ARG A 223 30.76 -3.76 -20.98
N PHE A 224 29.96 -2.94 -21.66
CA PHE A 224 29.85 -2.95 -23.13
C PHE A 224 30.48 -1.74 -23.81
N ALA A 225 31.04 -0.81 -23.04
CA ALA A 225 31.81 0.30 -23.58
C ALA A 225 32.95 -0.27 -24.44
N PRO A 226 33.17 0.27 -25.65
CA PRO A 226 34.32 -0.12 -26.46
C PRO A 226 35.60 0.17 -25.67
N VAL A 227 36.56 -0.75 -25.73
CA VAL A 227 37.90 -0.49 -25.22
C VAL A 227 38.51 0.60 -26.09
N VAL A 228 38.67 1.80 -25.52
CA VAL A 228 39.34 2.94 -26.16
C VAL A 228 40.84 2.85 -25.89
#